data_AF-A0A967LW85-F1
#
_entry.id   AF-A0A967LW85-F1
#
_cell.length_a   1.000
_cell.length_b   1.000
_cell.length_c   1.000
_cell.angle_alpha   90.00
_cell.angle_beta   90.00
_cell.angle_gamma   90.00
#
_symmetry.space_group_name_H-M   'P 1'
#
loop_
_entity.id
_entity.type
_entity.pdbx_description
1 polymer ?
#
loop_
_entity_poly.entity_id
_entity_poly.type
_entity_poly.pdbx_seq_one_letter_code
_entity_poly.pdbx_strand_id
1 'polypeptide(L)' 'HPHDCPVCEEGGECHLQDMTVMVGHRDRRYRGNKVTFRNQYLGPLISHEMNRC' A
#
# COMPACT_ATOMS: atom_id res chain seq x y z
N HIS A 1 5.73 0.81 1.41
CA HIS A 1 4.49 0.78 0.64
C HIS A 1 4.76 0.72 -0.87
N PRO A 2 4.29 -0.33 -1.57
CA PRO A 2 4.48 -0.55 -2.99
C PRO A 2 3.75 0.50 -3.85
N HIS A 3 3.88 0.40 -5.17
CA HIS A 3 3.22 1.31 -6.11
C HIS A 3 1.96 0.68 -6.71
N ASP A 4 1.19 -0.01 -5.88
CA ASP A 4 0.13 -0.90 -6.35
C ASP A 4 -1.26 -0.30 -6.16
N CYS A 5 -1.37 1.02 -5.94
CA CYS A 5 -2.65 1.72 -5.81
C CYS A 5 -3.65 1.40 -6.94
N PRO A 6 -3.25 1.30 -8.23
CA PRO A 6 -4.20 0.99 -9.31
C PRO A 6 -4.78 -0.43 -9.28
N VAL A 7 -4.11 -1.36 -8.60
CA VAL A 7 -4.52 -2.76 -8.48
C VAL A 7 -4.93 -3.10 -7.04
N CYS A 8 -5.03 -2.08 -6.18
CA CYS A 8 -5.49 -2.21 -4.80
C CYS A 8 -7.01 -2.22 -4.78
N GLU A 9 -7.60 -3.18 -4.06
CA GLU A 9 -9.06 -3.23 -3.89
C GLU A 9 -9.56 -1.98 -3.15
N GLU A 10 -8.80 -1.48 -2.17
CA GLU A 10 -9.05 -0.21 -1.47
C GLU A 10 -8.55 1.03 -2.27
N GLY A 11 -8.30 0.88 -3.57
CA GLY A 11 -7.87 1.97 -4.44
C GLY A 11 -8.95 3.04 -4.57
N GLY A 12 -8.83 4.15 -3.83
CA GLY A 12 -9.78 5.27 -3.84
C GLY A 12 -10.46 5.52 -2.49
N GLU A 13 -10.45 4.53 -1.59
CA GLU A 13 -10.95 4.65 -0.21
C GLU A 13 -9.85 4.40 0.85
N CYS A 14 -8.61 4.16 0.40
CA CYS A 14 -7.47 3.93 1.26
C CYS A 14 -7.11 5.20 2.06
N HIS A 15 -7.20 5.10 3.39
CA HIS A 15 -6.89 6.19 4.30
C HIS A 15 -5.48 6.78 4.12
N LEU A 16 -4.51 5.95 3.73
CA LEU A 16 -3.14 6.41 3.46
C LEU A 16 -3.08 7.34 2.25
N GLN A 17 -3.90 7.08 1.22
CA GLN A 17 -3.98 7.97 0.05
C GLN A 17 -4.60 9.31 0.45
N ASP A 18 -5.70 9.29 1.20
CA ASP A 18 -6.37 10.49 1.70
C ASP A 18 -5.44 11.38 2.52
N MET A 19 -4.71 10.80 3.47
CA MET A 19 -3.73 11.55 4.27
C MET A 19 -2.65 12.19 3.39
N THR A 20 -2.15 11.49 2.36
CA THR A 20 -1.11 12.06 1.47
C THR A 20 -1.64 13.23 0.64
N VAL A 21 -2.90 13.18 0.21
CA VAL A 21 -3.56 14.27 -0.53
C VAL A 21 -3.81 15.45 0.41
N MET A 22 -4.36 15.21 1.61
CA MET A 22 -4.66 16.26 2.59
C MET A 22 -3.40 17.03 3.03
N VAL A 23 -2.28 16.32 3.24
CA VAL A 23 -1.00 16.93 3.66
C VAL A 23 -0.21 17.50 2.47
N GLY A 24 -0.62 17.21 1.22
CA GLY A 24 0.06 17.67 0.01
C GLY A 24 1.43 17.01 -0.23
N HIS A 25 1.64 15.82 0.32
CA HIS A 25 2.91 15.10 0.20
C HIS A 25 3.05 14.48 -1.20
N ARG A 26 3.64 15.22 -2.14
CA ARG A 26 3.83 14.78 -3.54
C ARG A 26 5.20 14.14 -3.83
N ASP A 27 6.25 14.59 -3.15
CA ASP A 27 7.63 14.28 -3.52
C ASP A 27 8.19 13.13 -2.68
N ARG A 28 8.80 12.13 -3.32
CA ARG A 28 9.45 11.00 -2.63
C ARG A 28 10.95 11.24 -2.53
N ARG A 29 11.48 11.26 -1.30
CA ARG A 29 12.92 11.38 -1.04
C ARG A 29 13.66 10.04 -1.12
N TYR A 30 12.96 8.94 -0.84
CA TYR A 30 13.55 7.60 -0.82
C TYR A 30 13.58 6.98 -2.22
N ARG A 31 14.77 6.53 -2.66
CA ARG A 31 15.02 5.91 -3.98
C ARG A 31 15.55 4.47 -3.92
N GLY A 32 15.69 3.90 -2.72
CA GLY A 32 16.18 2.53 -2.56
C GLY A 32 15.13 1.46 -2.85
N ASN A 33 15.55 0.19 -2.78
CA ASN A 33 14.64 -0.95 -2.86
C ASN A 33 13.78 -1.01 -1.61
N LYS A 34 12.46 -1.08 -1.82
CA LYS A 34 11.50 -1.20 -0.72
C LYS A 34 11.58 -2.59 -0.12
N VAL A 35 11.40 -2.67 1.19
CA VAL A 35 11.30 -3.95 1.90
C VAL A 35 10.07 -4.71 1.38
N THR A 36 10.25 -6.01 1.15
CA THR A 36 9.18 -6.92 0.77
C THR A 36 9.04 -8.02 1.81
N PHE A 37 7.79 -8.39 2.08
CA PHE A 37 7.36 -9.40 3.02
C PHE A 37 6.63 -10.50 2.24
N ARG A 38 6.70 -11.73 2.77
CA ARG A 38 5.90 -12.85 2.26
C ARG A 38 4.50 -12.75 2.85
N ASN A 39 3.50 -12.86 1.99
CA ASN A 39 2.10 -12.86 2.41
C ASN A 39 1.80 -14.09 3.28
N GLN A 40 1.07 -13.88 4.37
CA GLN A 40 0.62 -14.95 5.25
C GLN A 40 -0.72 -15.47 4.74
N TYR A 41 -0.93 -16.77 4.81
CA TYR A 41 -2.22 -17.38 4.49
C TYR A 41 -3.17 -17.26 5.69
N LEU A 42 -4.18 -16.38 5.59
CA LEU A 42 -5.18 -16.14 6.63
C LEU A 42 -6.51 -16.91 6.39
N GLY A 43 -6.51 -17.84 5.43
CA GLY A 43 -7.69 -18.63 5.05
C GLY A 43 -8.19 -18.33 3.63
N PRO A 44 -9.25 -19.01 3.18
CA PRO A 44 -9.73 -18.93 1.80
C PRO A 44 -10.53 -17.65 1.48
N LEU A 45 -11.02 -16.94 2.51
CA LEU A 45 -11.88 -15.77 2.37
C LEU A 45 -11.13 -14.44 2.51
N ILE A 46 -9.90 -14.47 3.01
CA ILE A 46 -9.11 -13.26 3.31
C ILE A 46 -7.81 -13.34 2.51
N SER A 47 -7.75 -12.55 1.44
CA SER A 47 -6.49 -12.26 0.76
C SER A 47 -5.68 -11.30 1.62
N HIS A 48 -4.44 -11.64 1.93
CA HIS A 48 -3.57 -10.81 2.76
C HIS A 48 -2.38 -10.34 1.95
N GLU A 49 -2.18 -9.02 1.90
CA GLU A 49 -1.07 -8.40 1.19
C GLU A 49 -0.20 -7.55 2.13
N MET A 50 0.75 -8.20 2.80
CA MET A 50 1.57 -7.58 3.84
C MET A 50 2.42 -6.42 3.34
N ASN A 51 2.76 -6.38 2.05
CA ASN A 51 3.55 -5.29 1.49
C ASN A 51 2.81 -3.94 1.50
N ARG A 52 1.47 -3.97 1.57
CA ARG A 52 0.58 -2.80 1.59
C ARG A 52 0.20 -2.35 2.99
N CYS A 53 0.48 -3.15 4.01
CA CYS A 53 0.23 -2.80 5.41
C CYS A 53 1.20 -1.72 5.93
#